data_AF-A0A5N7MWT3-F1
#
_entry.id   AF-A0A5N7MWT3-F1
#
_cell.length_a   1.000
_cell.length_b   1.000
_cell.length_c   1.000
_cell.angle_alpha   90.00
_cell.angle_beta   90.00
_cell.angle_gamma   90.00
#
_symmetry.space_group_name_H-M   'P 1'
#
loop_
_entity.id
_entity.type
_entity.pdbx_description
1 polymer ?
#
loop_
_entity_poly.entity_id
_entity_poly.type
_entity_poly.pdbx_seq_one_letter_code
_entity_poly.pdbx_strand_id
1 'polypeptide(L)'
;MGNRRKILTTALMAVLTGPAIAGPFDRTPRAVGIAVNGRLRLAGLDLQFELDRCEGRERIECRFSSARTSLVATGRAEPPRTGEITIASDLLATDAAGDVHDHVAEAMSALGATMEIFDAKLQPGRRSRLLADLPGTALRDGQSEGDGIAAHYSLAFDQGADGMLTITIVPKR
;
A
#
# COMPACT_ATOMS: atom_id res chain seq x y z
N MET A 1 43.38 -34.52 -47.41
CA MET A 1 42.26 -35.07 -46.61
C MET A 1 42.43 -34.62 -45.18
N GLY A 2 41.56 -33.75 -44.67
CA GLY A 2 41.66 -33.15 -43.33
C GLY A 2 40.28 -33.05 -42.69
N ASN A 3 40.17 -33.62 -41.49
CA ASN A 3 38.97 -34.02 -40.76
C ASN A 3 38.01 -32.87 -40.37
N ARG A 4 36.70 -33.15 -40.49
CA ARG A 4 35.62 -32.43 -39.79
C ARG A 4 35.72 -32.67 -38.27
N ARG A 5 35.68 -31.61 -37.47
CA ARG A 5 35.13 -31.63 -36.10
C ARG A 5 34.39 -30.32 -35.78
N LYS A 6 33.08 -30.45 -35.60
CA LYS A 6 32.18 -29.50 -34.92
C LYS A 6 32.62 -29.36 -33.46
N ILE A 7 32.46 -28.18 -32.82
CA ILE A 7 32.19 -27.99 -31.38
C ILE A 7 31.80 -26.50 -31.18
N LEU A 8 30.49 -26.25 -31.02
CA LEU A 8 29.82 -25.72 -29.82
C LEU A 8 29.86 -24.19 -29.63
N THR A 9 28.80 -23.57 -30.13
CA THR A 9 27.85 -22.74 -29.36
C THR A 9 28.39 -22.15 -28.05
N THR A 10 28.95 -20.96 -28.10
CA THR A 10 29.02 -20.10 -26.91
C THR A 10 27.68 -19.37 -26.80
N ALA A 11 26.73 -20.01 -26.13
CA ALA A 11 25.53 -19.34 -25.65
C ALA A 11 26.00 -18.24 -24.68
N LEU A 12 25.94 -16.99 -25.14
CA LEU A 12 26.05 -15.84 -24.27
C LEU A 12 24.86 -15.95 -23.31
N MET A 13 25.11 -16.38 -22.08
CA MET A 13 24.17 -16.26 -20.98
C MET A 13 23.86 -14.78 -20.82
N ALA A 14 22.81 -14.32 -21.51
CA ALA A 14 22.04 -13.19 -21.06
C ALA A 14 21.48 -13.60 -19.70
N VAL A 15 22.23 -13.28 -18.65
CA VAL A 15 21.72 -13.28 -17.28
C VAL A 15 20.50 -12.39 -17.35
N LEU A 16 19.33 -13.01 -17.35
CA LEU A 16 18.05 -12.39 -17.06
C LEU A 16 18.14 -11.89 -15.61
N THR A 17 18.87 -10.80 -15.40
CA THR A 17 18.57 -9.87 -14.33
C THR A 17 17.19 -9.32 -14.70
N GLY A 18 16.15 -10.07 -14.33
CA GLY A 18 14.81 -9.51 -14.24
C GLY A 18 14.93 -8.18 -13.48
N PRO A 19 14.14 -7.16 -13.83
CA PRO A 19 14.23 -5.88 -13.16
C PRO A 19 14.16 -6.18 -11.66
N ALA A 20 15.19 -5.78 -10.91
CA ALA A 20 15.07 -5.67 -9.47
C ALA A 20 13.79 -4.88 -9.28
N ILE A 21 12.74 -5.53 -8.77
CA ILE A 21 11.40 -4.95 -8.76
C ILE A 21 11.54 -3.72 -7.89
N ALA A 22 11.62 -2.57 -8.55
CA ALA A 22 11.65 -1.26 -7.96
C ALA A 22 10.57 -1.25 -6.88
N GLY A 23 11.01 -1.18 -5.63
CA GLY A 23 10.12 -1.08 -4.49
C GLY A 23 9.25 0.15 -4.67
N PRO A 24 8.16 0.29 -3.93
CA PRO A 24 7.26 1.42 -4.10
C PRO A 24 7.93 2.80 -3.99
N PHE A 25 9.08 2.92 -3.31
CA PHE A 25 9.86 4.16 -3.20
C PHE A 25 10.99 4.31 -4.24
N ASP A 26 11.23 3.31 -5.09
CA ASP A 26 11.99 3.48 -6.34
C ASP A 26 11.10 4.12 -7.43
N ARG A 27 9.78 4.16 -7.19
CA ARG A 27 8.80 4.79 -8.08
C ARG A 27 8.61 6.24 -7.65
N THR A 28 8.32 7.10 -8.63
CA THR A 28 7.92 8.47 -8.31
C THR A 28 6.61 8.46 -7.51
N PRO A 29 6.35 9.49 -6.68
CA PRO A 29 5.09 9.65 -5.96
C PRO A 29 3.85 9.42 -6.83
N ARG A 30 3.86 9.99 -8.03
CA ARG A 30 2.84 9.79 -9.05
C ARG A 30 2.67 8.30 -9.42
N ALA A 31 3.77 7.56 -9.55
CA ALA A 31 3.75 6.14 -9.87
C ALA A 31 3.28 5.26 -8.69
N VAL A 32 3.42 5.70 -7.44
CA VAL A 32 2.79 5.06 -6.27
C VAL A 32 1.27 5.26 -6.31
N GLY A 33 0.80 6.50 -6.51
CA GLY A 33 -0.63 6.78 -6.67
C GLY A 33 -1.26 6.01 -7.84
N ILE A 34 -0.58 5.95 -8.99
CA ILE A 34 -1.01 5.13 -10.14
C ILE A 34 -1.08 3.64 -9.77
N ALA A 35 -0.11 3.12 -9.01
CA ALA A 35 -0.11 1.72 -8.60
C ALA A 35 -1.27 1.42 -7.64
N VAL A 36 -1.51 2.29 -6.65
CA VAL A 36 -2.62 2.17 -5.69
C VAL A 36 -3.96 2.22 -6.43
N ASN A 37 -4.21 3.27 -7.24
CA ASN A 37 -5.44 3.40 -8.02
C ASN A 37 -5.62 2.26 -9.03
N GLY A 38 -4.53 1.77 -9.62
CA GLY A 38 -4.54 0.59 -10.49
C GLY A 38 -5.00 -0.67 -9.77
N ARG A 39 -4.60 -0.86 -8.51
CA ARG A 39 -5.05 -1.98 -7.67
C ARG A 39 -6.50 -1.83 -7.22
N LEU A 40 -6.92 -0.63 -6.82
CA LEU A 40 -8.30 -0.34 -6.47
C LEU A 40 -9.24 -0.65 -7.66
N ARG A 41 -8.88 -0.20 -8.86
CA ARG A 41 -9.65 -0.49 -10.07
C ARG A 41 -9.70 -1.99 -10.41
N LEU A 42 -8.58 -2.72 -10.24
CA LEU A 42 -8.57 -4.18 -10.45
C LEU A 42 -9.44 -4.92 -9.43
N ALA A 43 -9.63 -4.35 -8.23
CA ALA A 43 -10.54 -4.85 -7.22
C ALA A 43 -12.00 -4.42 -7.47
N GLY A 44 -12.28 -3.67 -8.55
CA GLY A 44 -13.63 -3.22 -8.90
C GLY A 44 -14.13 -2.01 -8.10
N LEU A 45 -13.22 -1.24 -7.50
CA LEU A 45 -13.56 -0.13 -6.62
C LEU A 45 -13.47 1.20 -7.35
N ASP A 46 -14.45 2.06 -7.12
CA ASP A 46 -14.53 3.43 -7.66
C ASP A 46 -13.83 4.46 -6.75
N LEU A 47 -12.72 4.04 -6.13
CA LEU A 47 -11.90 4.90 -5.27
C LEU A 47 -10.70 5.40 -6.07
N GLN A 48 -10.61 6.71 -6.25
CA GLN A 48 -9.50 7.37 -6.93
C GLN A 48 -8.82 8.37 -6.01
N PHE A 49 -7.53 8.13 -5.72
CA PHE A 49 -6.68 9.06 -5.00
C PHE A 49 -6.04 10.05 -5.97
N GLU A 50 -6.19 11.34 -5.69
CA GLU A 50 -5.49 12.44 -6.35
C GLU A 50 -4.25 12.83 -5.55
N LEU A 51 -3.20 13.33 -6.20
CA LEU A 51 -2.00 13.80 -5.53
C LEU A 51 -2.17 15.27 -5.12
N ASP A 52 -2.22 15.53 -3.82
CA ASP A 52 -2.33 16.90 -3.29
C ASP A 52 -0.96 17.59 -3.26
N ARG A 53 0.02 16.90 -2.66
CA ARG A 53 1.40 17.38 -2.53
C ARG A 53 2.36 16.21 -2.48
N CYS A 54 3.56 16.40 -3.01
CA CYS A 54 4.68 15.58 -2.58
C CYS A 54 5.98 16.38 -2.59
N GLU A 55 6.56 16.55 -1.40
CA GLU A 55 7.71 17.43 -1.18
C GLU A 55 8.63 16.90 -0.08
N GLY A 56 9.87 17.40 -0.07
CA GLY A 56 10.88 17.05 0.93
C GLY A 56 12.22 16.62 0.32
N ARG A 57 13.31 16.90 1.04
CA ARG A 57 14.69 16.53 0.62
C ARG A 57 15.19 15.27 1.31
N GLU A 58 15.23 15.29 2.63
CA GLU A 58 15.73 14.15 3.43
C GLU A 58 14.60 13.19 3.80
N ARG A 59 13.44 13.75 4.15
CA ARG A 59 12.18 13.03 4.33
C ARG A 59 11.20 13.54 3.30
N ILE A 60 10.74 12.66 2.43
CA ILE A 60 9.73 12.95 1.42
C ILE A 60 8.38 12.61 2.03
N GLU A 61 7.42 13.54 1.98
CA GLU A 61 6.04 13.31 2.33
C GLU A 61 5.17 13.53 1.10
N CYS A 62 4.43 12.49 0.71
CA CYS A 62 3.43 12.58 -0.33
C CYS A 62 2.05 12.43 0.31
N ARG A 63 1.18 13.40 0.06
CA ARG A 63 -0.23 13.35 0.45
C ARG A 63 -1.09 13.18 -0.78
N PHE A 64 -2.03 12.27 -0.65
CA PHE A 64 -3.08 12.01 -1.62
C PHE A 64 -4.43 12.14 -0.92
N SER A 65 -5.45 12.56 -1.66
CA SER A 65 -6.81 12.63 -1.16
C SER A 65 -7.77 12.00 -2.16
N SER A 66 -8.84 11.41 -1.63
CA SER A 66 -10.08 11.13 -2.35
C SER A 66 -11.18 11.95 -1.68
N ALA A 67 -12.44 11.73 -2.08
CA ALA A 67 -13.58 12.44 -1.52
C ALA A 67 -13.64 12.41 0.03
N ARG A 68 -13.21 11.32 0.67
CA ARG A 68 -13.33 11.11 2.14
C ARG A 68 -12.12 10.46 2.78
N THR A 69 -11.15 10.03 1.98
CA THR A 69 -9.96 9.33 2.47
C THR A 69 -8.72 10.14 2.12
N SER A 70 -7.87 10.38 3.10
CA SER A 70 -6.52 10.89 2.87
C SER A 70 -5.50 9.77 3.03
N LEU A 71 -4.45 9.80 2.22
CA LEU A 71 -3.32 8.91 2.30
C LEU A 71 -2.05 9.76 2.38
N VAL A 72 -1.25 9.56 3.43
CA VAL A 72 0.04 10.20 3.61
C VAL A 72 1.11 9.12 3.60
N ALA A 73 2.01 9.17 2.63
CA ALA A 73 3.17 8.30 2.57
C ALA A 73 4.44 9.10 2.87
N THR A 74 5.19 8.68 3.89
CA THR A 74 6.49 9.24 4.22
C THR A 74 7.60 8.25 3.91
N GLY A 75 8.72 8.79 3.43
CA GLY A 75 9.90 8.01 3.11
C GLY A 75 11.17 8.86 3.10
N ARG A 76 12.28 8.26 2.70
CA ARG A 76 13.60 8.90 2.57
C ARG A 76 14.34 8.36 1.35
N ALA A 77 15.30 9.14 0.87
CA ALA A 77 16.10 8.78 -0.31
C ALA A 77 16.95 7.50 -0.08
N GLU A 78 17.37 7.25 1.16
CA GLU A 78 18.21 6.09 1.53
C GLU A 78 17.45 5.01 2.33
N PRO A 79 17.86 3.74 2.27
CA PRO A 79 17.23 2.65 3.03
C PRO A 79 17.28 2.81 4.57
N PRO A 80 16.28 2.29 5.32
CA PRO A 80 14.98 1.81 4.83
C PRO A 80 14.16 2.99 4.31
N ARG A 81 13.75 2.89 3.03
CA ARG A 81 13.24 4.02 2.24
C ARG A 81 11.82 4.40 2.60
N THR A 82 11.05 3.42 3.07
CA THR A 82 9.72 3.61 3.65
C THR A 82 9.88 4.11 5.08
N GLY A 83 9.19 5.17 5.44
CA GLY A 83 9.06 5.61 6.83
C GLY A 83 7.75 5.10 7.42
N GLU A 84 6.64 5.63 6.91
CA GLU A 84 5.30 5.40 7.44
C GLU A 84 4.27 5.72 6.35
N ILE A 85 3.18 4.97 6.28
CA ILE A 85 2.02 5.29 5.45
C ILE A 85 0.81 5.37 6.37
N THR A 86 0.10 6.48 6.34
CA THR A 86 -1.13 6.71 7.07
C THR A 86 -2.28 6.82 6.09
N ILE A 87 -3.37 6.11 6.33
CA ILE A 87 -4.64 6.26 5.61
C ILE A 87 -5.66 6.73 6.63
N ALA A 88 -6.26 7.89 6.45
CA ALA A 88 -7.29 8.41 7.34
C ALA A 88 -8.60 8.57 6.54
N SER A 89 -9.68 7.98 7.03
CA SER A 89 -11.00 8.00 6.38
C SER A 89 -12.03 8.61 7.31
N ASP A 90 -12.71 9.65 6.85
CA ASP A 90 -13.85 10.24 7.55
C ASP A 90 -15.07 9.34 7.38
N LEU A 91 -15.54 8.74 8.48
CA LEU A 91 -16.68 7.82 8.46
C LEU A 91 -18.02 8.53 8.68
N LEU A 92 -18.00 9.81 9.11
CA LEU A 92 -19.19 10.58 9.42
C LEU A 92 -19.46 11.70 8.41
N ALA A 93 -18.67 11.78 7.33
CA ALA A 93 -18.83 12.76 6.27
C ALA A 93 -20.28 12.77 5.73
N THR A 94 -21.01 13.84 6.05
CA THR A 94 -22.48 13.95 5.93
C THR A 94 -23.01 14.13 4.50
N ASP A 95 -22.14 14.15 3.51
CA ASP A 95 -22.37 14.64 2.15
C ASP A 95 -22.62 13.53 1.09
N ALA A 96 -22.61 12.26 1.47
CA ALA A 96 -23.11 11.17 0.62
C ALA A 96 -23.99 10.25 1.46
N ALA A 97 -25.05 9.74 0.83
CA ALA A 97 -25.95 8.73 1.39
C ALA A 97 -25.29 7.35 1.58
N GLY A 98 -23.99 7.31 1.90
CA GLY A 98 -23.22 6.10 2.12
C GLY A 98 -23.36 5.62 3.56
N ASP A 99 -23.45 4.31 3.75
CA ASP A 99 -23.44 3.69 5.07
C ASP A 99 -22.01 3.79 5.64
N VAL A 100 -21.86 3.94 6.97
CA VAL A 100 -20.57 3.82 7.68
C VAL A 100 -19.86 2.52 7.29
N HIS A 101 -20.63 1.46 7.03
CA HIS A 101 -20.12 0.19 6.53
C HIS A 101 -19.39 0.31 5.18
N ASP A 102 -19.89 1.15 4.26
CA ASP A 102 -19.26 1.38 2.96
C ASP A 102 -17.92 2.12 3.14
N HIS A 103 -17.87 3.11 4.03
CA HIS A 103 -16.65 3.87 4.30
C HIS A 103 -15.56 3.01 4.97
N VAL A 104 -15.94 2.12 5.88
CA VAL A 104 -15.00 1.12 6.43
C VAL A 104 -14.52 0.18 5.33
N ALA A 105 -15.40 -0.27 4.42
CA ALA A 105 -15.02 -1.13 3.31
C ALA A 105 -14.05 -0.45 2.33
N GLU A 106 -14.25 0.83 2.03
CA GLU A 106 -13.33 1.65 1.21
C GLU A 106 -11.95 1.75 1.87
N ALA A 107 -11.89 2.09 3.16
CA ALA A 107 -10.63 2.18 3.90
C ALA A 107 -9.89 0.83 3.97
N MET A 108 -10.61 -0.27 4.18
CA MET A 108 -10.03 -1.62 4.16
C MET A 108 -9.55 -2.03 2.77
N SER A 109 -10.21 -1.54 1.73
CA SER A 109 -9.77 -1.77 0.36
C SER A 109 -8.50 -0.99 0.03
N ALA A 110 -8.39 0.27 0.46
CA ALA A 110 -7.18 1.06 0.35
C ALA A 110 -6.02 0.40 1.11
N LEU A 111 -6.27 -0.14 2.30
CA LEU A 111 -5.30 -0.96 3.05
C LEU A 111 -4.88 -2.20 2.27
N GLY A 112 -5.82 -2.97 1.72
CA GLY A 112 -5.54 -4.16 0.93
C GLY A 112 -4.67 -3.87 -0.29
N ALA A 113 -4.99 -2.82 -1.05
CA ALA A 113 -4.18 -2.36 -2.19
C ALA A 113 -2.77 -1.96 -1.75
N THR A 114 -2.65 -1.32 -0.59
CA THR A 114 -1.36 -0.91 0.00
C THR A 114 -0.55 -2.14 0.43
N MET A 115 -1.16 -3.15 1.07
CA MET A 115 -0.51 -4.41 1.42
C MET A 115 0.09 -5.11 0.19
N GLU A 116 -0.60 -5.10 -0.97
CA GLU A 116 -0.05 -5.70 -2.20
C GLU A 116 1.21 -5.01 -2.73
N ILE A 117 1.40 -3.74 -2.39
CA ILE A 117 2.49 -2.91 -2.88
C ILE A 117 3.67 -2.94 -1.92
N PHE A 118 3.41 -2.71 -0.62
CA PHE A 118 4.45 -2.57 0.40
C PHE A 118 4.81 -3.89 1.08
N ASP A 119 3.95 -4.90 1.00
CA ASP A 119 4.17 -6.23 1.55
C ASP A 119 3.78 -7.33 0.54
N ALA A 120 4.29 -7.21 -0.69
CA ALA A 120 3.92 -8.07 -1.82
C ALA A 120 4.15 -9.58 -1.60
N LYS A 121 4.97 -9.95 -0.60
CA LYS A 121 5.22 -11.35 -0.21
C LYS A 121 4.21 -11.88 0.80
N LEU A 122 3.38 -11.02 1.38
CA LEU A 122 2.31 -11.43 2.28
C LEU A 122 1.36 -12.38 1.55
N GLN A 123 1.23 -13.59 2.09
CA GLN A 123 0.38 -14.61 1.48
C GLN A 123 -1.08 -14.13 1.39
N PRO A 124 -1.78 -14.37 0.26
CA PRO A 124 -3.15 -13.91 0.07
C PRO A 124 -4.09 -14.29 1.22
N GLY A 125 -4.04 -15.53 1.70
CA GLY A 125 -4.87 -15.97 2.83
C GLY A 125 -4.58 -15.24 4.14
N ARG A 126 -3.32 -14.86 4.39
CA ARG A 126 -2.95 -14.06 5.56
C ARG A 126 -3.42 -12.61 5.42
N ARG A 127 -3.30 -12.05 4.21
CA ARG A 127 -3.83 -10.72 3.89
C ARG A 127 -5.34 -10.65 4.09
N SER A 128 -6.10 -11.61 3.54
CA SER A 128 -7.55 -11.68 3.71
C SER A 128 -7.95 -11.79 5.18
N ARG A 129 -7.23 -12.57 5.99
CA ARG A 129 -7.48 -12.67 7.43
C ARG A 129 -7.22 -11.34 8.15
N LEU A 130 -6.10 -10.68 7.88
CA LEU A 130 -5.80 -9.36 8.46
C LEU A 130 -6.89 -8.33 8.11
N LEU A 131 -7.32 -8.28 6.85
CA LEU A 131 -8.38 -7.36 6.40
C LEU A 131 -9.76 -7.67 7.02
N ALA A 132 -10.01 -8.92 7.45
CA ALA A 132 -11.23 -9.28 8.16
C ALA A 132 -11.17 -8.98 9.66
N ASP A 133 -10.02 -9.24 10.29
CA ASP A 133 -9.87 -9.20 11.76
C ASP A 133 -9.62 -7.78 12.30
N LEU A 134 -8.81 -6.98 11.59
CA LEU A 134 -8.46 -5.61 11.99
C LEU A 134 -9.70 -4.72 12.21
N PRO A 135 -10.62 -4.56 11.24
CA PRO A 135 -11.78 -3.68 11.43
C PRO A 135 -12.70 -4.18 12.53
N GLY A 136 -12.97 -5.49 12.62
CA GLY A 136 -13.83 -6.05 13.66
C GLY A 136 -13.27 -5.87 15.07
N THR A 137 -11.94 -5.87 15.23
CA THR A 137 -11.30 -5.62 16.53
C THR A 137 -11.26 -4.13 16.85
N ALA A 138 -10.87 -3.29 15.89
CA ALA A 138 -10.82 -1.84 16.11
C ALA A 138 -12.21 -1.24 16.39
N LEU A 139 -13.27 -1.75 15.76
CA LEU A 139 -14.65 -1.33 16.06
C LEU A 139 -15.10 -1.71 17.48
N ARG A 140 -14.53 -2.76 18.08
CA ARG A 140 -14.86 -3.19 19.45
C ARG A 140 -14.00 -2.48 20.50
N ASP A 141 -12.71 -2.37 20.23
CA ASP A 141 -11.70 -2.00 21.23
C ASP A 141 -11.11 -0.59 20.98
N GLY A 142 -11.57 0.11 19.93
CA GLY A 142 -11.06 1.42 19.48
C GLY A 142 -9.73 1.33 18.73
N GLN A 143 -9.04 0.20 18.77
CA GLN A 143 -7.75 -0.01 18.11
C GLN A 143 -7.52 -1.49 17.77
N SER A 144 -6.65 -1.74 16.79
CA SER A 144 -6.19 -3.07 16.43
C SER A 144 -4.81 -3.00 15.76
N GLU A 145 -4.09 -4.12 15.80
CA GLU A 145 -2.77 -4.25 15.20
C GLU A 145 -2.62 -5.60 14.49
N GLY A 146 -1.74 -5.64 13.50
CA GLY A 146 -1.45 -6.82 12.72
C GLY A 146 -0.10 -6.75 12.05
N ASP A 147 0.48 -7.92 11.78
CA ASP A 147 1.84 -8.03 11.27
C ASP A 147 1.90 -8.72 9.90
N GLY A 148 2.61 -8.04 9.00
CA GLY A 148 3.04 -8.50 7.69
C GLY A 148 4.43 -9.15 7.66
N ILE A 149 4.96 -9.38 6.46
CA ILE A 149 6.36 -9.84 6.30
C ILE A 149 7.31 -8.63 6.34
N ALA A 150 6.94 -7.54 5.66
CA ALA A 150 7.76 -6.33 5.58
C ALA A 150 7.21 -5.14 6.40
N ALA A 151 5.98 -5.23 6.92
CA ALA A 151 5.31 -4.12 7.58
C ALA A 151 4.54 -4.55 8.83
N HIS A 152 4.34 -3.60 9.72
CA HIS A 152 3.40 -3.62 10.84
C HIS A 152 2.24 -2.67 10.51
N TYR A 153 1.02 -3.13 10.78
CA TYR A 153 -0.23 -2.43 10.48
C TYR A 153 -0.95 -2.14 11.78
N SER A 154 -1.31 -0.89 12.01
CA SER A 154 -2.20 -0.49 13.10
C SER A 154 -3.42 0.21 12.56
N LEU A 155 -4.55 0.02 13.24
CA LEU A 155 -5.85 0.59 12.95
C LEU A 155 -6.37 1.23 14.23
N ALA A 156 -6.78 2.48 14.18
CA ALA A 156 -7.38 3.19 15.30
C ALA A 156 -8.68 3.87 14.84
N PHE A 157 -9.72 3.78 15.66
CA PHE A 157 -11.01 4.42 15.43
C PHE A 157 -11.24 5.45 16.53
N ASP A 158 -11.35 6.72 16.18
CA ASP A 158 -11.79 7.76 17.11
C ASP A 158 -13.32 7.95 16.99
N GLN A 159 -14.07 7.24 17.86
CA GLN A 159 -15.53 7.38 17.91
C GLN A 159 -15.97 8.63 18.70
N GLY A 160 -15.04 9.26 19.44
CA GLY A 160 -15.36 10.19 20.52
C GLY A 160 -15.42 11.66 20.10
N ALA A 161 -14.79 12.03 18.98
CA ALA A 161 -14.66 13.43 18.57
C ALA A 161 -15.07 13.71 17.10
N ASP A 162 -14.67 12.85 16.16
CA ASP A 162 -14.68 13.17 14.73
C ASP A 162 -14.98 11.99 13.79
N GLY A 163 -15.15 10.76 14.30
CA GLY A 163 -15.52 9.60 13.47
C GLY A 163 -14.45 9.18 12.48
N MET A 164 -13.18 9.46 12.81
CA MET A 164 -12.05 9.20 11.92
C MET A 164 -11.52 7.78 12.11
N LEU A 165 -11.39 7.06 10.99
CA LEU A 165 -10.64 5.81 10.92
C LEU A 165 -9.22 6.08 10.47
N THR A 166 -8.23 5.78 11.29
CA THR A 166 -6.81 5.93 10.95
C THR A 166 -6.12 4.58 10.86
N ILE A 167 -5.43 4.34 9.75
CA ILE A 167 -4.62 3.15 9.49
C ILE A 167 -3.18 3.59 9.35
N THR A 168 -2.26 3.02 10.10
CA THR A 168 -0.83 3.31 10.00
C THR A 168 -0.05 2.05 9.63
N ILE A 169 0.86 2.21 8.67
CA ILE A 169 1.68 1.13 8.14
C ILE A 169 3.14 1.55 8.27
N VAL A 170 3.90 0.80 9.05
CA VAL A 170 5.33 1.05 9.26
C VAL A 170 6.14 -0.17 8.83
N PRO A 171 7.36 0.00 8.29
CA PRO A 171 8.24 -1.13 8.03
C PRO A 171 8.55 -1.89 9.31
N LYS A 172 8.73 -3.20 9.20
CA LYS A 172 9.32 -3.98 10.28
C LYS A 172 10.77 -3.55 10.50
N ARG A 173 11.12 -3.35 11.77
CA ARG A 173 12.49 -3.03 12.22
C ARG A 173 13.38 -4.26 12.21
#